data_AF-A0A2W7A0T6-F1
#
_entry.id   AF-A0A2W7A0T6-F1
#
_cell.length_a   1.000
_cell.length_b   1.000
_cell.length_c   1.000
_cell.angle_alpha   90.00
_cell.angle_beta   90.00
_cell.angle_gamma   90.00
#
_symmetry.space_group_name_H-M   'P 1'
#
loop_
_entity.id
_entity.type
_entity.pdbx_description
1 polymer ?
#
loop_
_entity_poly.entity_id
_entity_poly.type
_entity_poly.pdbx_seq_one_letter_code
_entity_poly.pdbx_strand_id
1 'polypeptide(L)'
;MTTSLTLDLSTSASILGTQPDLFLRFLKTKNIPGVLFFVDEPQISIFTLAQLLNTQPEILMDWLEDEALGQLIEEVDNDDWLEGEAGQAFYQATLAGDG
;
A
#
# COMPACT_ATOMS: atom_id res chain seq x y z
N MET A 1 4.56 -11.53 -1.61
CA MET A 1 4.49 -10.17 -1.06
C MET A 1 5.90 -9.69 -0.81
N THR A 2 6.34 -8.67 -1.52
CA THR A 2 7.65 -8.06 -1.33
C THR A 2 7.53 -7.13 -0.12
N THR A 3 7.97 -7.57 1.05
CA THR A 3 7.98 -6.76 2.28
C THR A 3 9.05 -5.67 2.14
N SER A 4 8.67 -4.54 1.54
CA SER A 4 9.50 -3.33 1.52
C SER A 4 9.29 -2.56 2.81
N LEU A 5 10.38 -2.24 3.53
CA LEU A 5 10.35 -1.37 4.73
C LEU A 5 10.43 0.12 4.39
N THR A 6 10.35 0.43 3.10
CA THR A 6 10.38 1.78 2.55
C THR A 6 9.15 2.01 1.69
N LEU A 7 8.58 3.21 1.84
CA LEU A 7 7.39 3.66 1.14
C LEU A 7 7.74 4.78 0.17
N ASP A 8 7.00 4.86 -0.92
CA ASP A 8 7.11 5.98 -1.86
C ASP A 8 6.63 7.31 -1.24
N LEU A 9 6.93 8.41 -1.92
CA LEU A 9 6.56 9.76 -1.48
C LEU A 9 5.04 9.95 -1.38
N SER A 10 4.27 9.41 -2.30
CA SER A 10 2.81 9.59 -2.38
C SER A 10 2.12 8.96 -1.18
N THR A 11 2.39 7.69 -0.93
CA THR A 11 1.88 6.91 0.20
C THR A 11 2.31 7.54 1.51
N SER A 12 3.59 7.90 1.62
CA SER A 12 4.12 8.60 2.80
C SER A 12 3.43 9.94 3.06
N ALA A 13 3.16 10.73 2.02
CA ALA A 13 2.45 12.00 2.15
C ALA A 13 0.97 11.80 2.54
N SER A 14 0.33 10.77 1.98
CA SER A 14 -1.05 10.38 2.32
C SER A 14 -1.19 10.02 3.80
N ILE A 15 -0.31 9.16 4.31
CA ILE A 15 -0.24 8.77 5.72
C ILE A 15 -0.08 10.00 6.63
N LEU A 16 0.78 10.94 6.23
CA LEU A 16 1.03 12.18 6.96
C LEU A 16 -0.10 13.22 6.80
N GLY A 17 -1.11 12.96 5.97
CA GLY A 17 -2.20 13.89 5.69
C GLY A 17 -1.75 15.16 4.96
N THR A 18 -0.71 15.06 4.12
CA THR A 18 -0.12 16.20 3.41
C THR A 18 -0.02 15.96 1.90
N GLN A 19 0.35 17.01 1.16
CA GLN A 19 0.58 16.89 -0.28
C GLN A 19 2.00 16.39 -0.57
N PRO A 20 2.20 15.49 -1.56
CA PRO A 20 3.52 14.97 -1.93
C PRO A 20 4.55 16.07 -2.18
N ASP A 21 4.16 17.16 -2.85
CA ASP A 21 5.05 18.30 -3.14
C ASP A 21 5.52 19.03 -1.88
N LEU A 22 4.62 19.23 -0.92
CA LEU A 22 4.95 19.88 0.36
C LEU A 22 5.85 18.98 1.19
N PHE A 23 5.58 17.68 1.20
CA PHE A 23 6.39 16.70 1.89
C PHE A 23 7.80 16.62 1.29
N LEU A 24 7.92 16.58 -0.04
CA LEU A 24 9.21 16.58 -0.73
C LEU A 24 10.05 17.82 -0.38
N ARG A 25 9.42 19.01 -0.37
CA ARG A 25 10.09 20.25 0.03
C ARG A 25 10.57 20.19 1.47
N PHE A 26 9.75 19.65 2.36
CA PHE A 26 10.10 19.46 3.77
C PHE A 26 11.30 18.51 3.93
N LEU A 27 11.29 17.35 3.25
CA LEU A 27 12.40 16.38 3.27
C LEU A 27 13.71 16.99 2.77
N LYS A 28 13.66 17.74 1.65
CA LYS A 28 14.83 18.44 1.09
C LYS A 28 15.37 19.55 2.01
N THR A 29 14.50 20.20 2.79
CA THR A 29 14.89 21.30 3.67
C THR A 29 15.47 20.81 4.99
N LYS A 30 14.92 19.72 5.55
CA LYS A 30 15.28 19.23 6.89
C LYS A 30 16.39 18.18 6.89
N ASN A 31 16.78 17.65 5.73
CA ASN A 31 17.78 16.58 5.56
C ASN A 31 17.54 15.42 6.55
N ILE A 32 16.34 14.83 6.46
CA ILE A 32 15.85 13.87 7.44
C ILE A 32 16.57 12.52 7.26
N PRO A 33 17.12 11.92 8.33
CA PRO A 33 17.71 10.59 8.27
C PRO A 33 16.69 9.52 7.84
N GLY A 34 17.12 8.55 7.04
CA GLY A 34 16.28 7.43 6.59
C GLY A 34 15.40 7.74 5.37
N VAL A 35 15.67 8.85 4.68
CA VAL A 35 15.17 9.11 3.32
C VAL A 35 16.23 8.62 2.33
N LEU A 36 15.88 7.64 1.52
CA LEU A 36 16.72 7.09 0.45
C LEU A 36 16.28 7.70 -0.88
N PHE A 37 17.19 8.40 -1.56
CA PHE A 37 16.90 8.93 -2.89
C PHE A 37 17.40 7.94 -3.94
N PHE A 38 16.49 7.27 -4.65
CA PHE A 38 16.81 6.44 -5.80
C PHE A 38 16.50 7.24 -7.07
N VAL A 39 17.55 7.74 -7.72
CA VAL A 39 17.47 8.67 -8.86
C VAL A 39 16.75 9.97 -8.49
N ASP A 40 15.43 10.02 -8.63
CA ASP A 40 14.57 11.19 -8.37
C ASP A 40 13.38 10.89 -7.46
N GLU A 41 13.18 9.63 -7.08
CA GLU A 41 12.08 9.21 -6.21
C GLU A 41 12.60 8.95 -4.80
N PRO A 42 12.20 9.77 -3.80
CA PRO A 42 12.53 9.47 -2.43
C PRO A 42 11.70 8.30 -1.95
N GLN A 43 12.39 7.32 -1.39
CA GLN A 43 11.81 6.28 -0.58
C GLN A 43 12.06 6.58 0.89
N ILE A 44 10.98 6.60 1.66
CA ILE A 44 11.01 6.97 3.07
C ILE A 44 10.89 5.70 3.89
N SER A 45 11.83 5.51 4.81
CA SER A 45 11.77 4.43 5.79
C SER A 45 10.54 4.57 6.70
N ILE A 46 9.85 3.45 6.94
CA ILE A 46 8.73 3.40 7.90
C ILE A 46 9.17 3.85 9.30
N PHE A 47 10.41 3.57 9.70
CA PHE A 47 10.94 4.05 10.99
C PHE A 47 11.04 5.58 11.04
N THR A 48 11.38 6.21 9.92
CA THR A 48 11.41 7.68 9.83
C THR A 48 10.00 8.27 9.88
N LEU A 49 9.03 7.65 9.20
CA LEU A 49 7.62 8.06 9.28
C LEU A 49 7.05 7.92 10.70
N ALA A 50 7.36 6.81 11.37
CA ALA A 50 6.97 6.57 12.74
C ALA A 50 7.51 7.66 13.68
N GLN A 51 8.77 8.05 13.50
CA GLN A 51 9.36 9.17 14.25
C GLN A 51 8.65 10.50 13.97
N LEU A 52 8.31 10.79 12.71
CA LEU A 52 7.62 12.03 12.33
C LEU A 52 6.21 12.13 12.93
N LEU A 53 5.51 11.00 13.03
CA LEU A 53 4.17 10.91 13.62
C LEU A 53 4.19 10.69 15.13
N ASN A 54 5.37 10.59 15.74
CA ASN A 54 5.53 10.23 17.15
C ASN A 54 4.75 8.96 17.53
N THR A 55 4.86 7.95 16.68
CA THR A 55 4.20 6.64 16.83
C THR A 55 5.22 5.50 16.73
N GLN A 56 4.76 4.28 16.93
CA GLN A 56 5.55 3.06 16.78
C GLN A 56 5.49 2.55 15.32
N PRO A 57 6.59 2.08 14.73
CA PRO A 57 6.61 1.50 13.38
C PRO A 57 5.59 0.37 13.20
N GLU A 58 5.36 -0.42 14.23
CA GLU A 58 4.41 -1.53 14.25
C GLU A 58 2.98 -1.03 13.99
N ILE A 59 2.58 0.09 14.61
CA ILE A 59 1.25 0.69 14.41
C ILE A 59 1.07 1.16 12.95
N LEU A 60 2.14 1.65 12.33
CA LEU A 60 2.15 2.06 10.93
C LEU A 60 2.06 0.86 9.98
N MET A 61 2.76 -0.22 10.30
CA MET A 61 2.70 -1.48 9.54
C MET A 61 1.30 -2.10 9.62
N ASP A 62 0.73 -2.20 10.83
CA ASP A 62 -0.61 -2.75 11.03
C ASP A 62 -1.64 -1.97 10.21
N TRP A 63 -1.55 -0.64 10.20
CA TRP A 63 -2.45 0.21 9.41
C TRP A 63 -2.29 -0.01 7.89
N LEU A 64 -1.06 -0.17 7.40
CA LEU A 64 -0.79 -0.45 5.98
C LEU A 64 -1.32 -1.83 5.56
N GLU A 65 -1.20 -2.82 6.44
CA GLU A 65 -1.75 -4.15 6.22
C GLU A 65 -3.28 -4.11 6.17
N ASP A 66 -3.92 -3.37 7.08
CA ASP A 66 -5.37 -3.16 7.10
C ASP A 66 -5.87 -2.44 5.83
N GLU A 67 -5.16 -1.41 5.36
CA GLU A 67 -5.51 -0.69 4.13
C GLU A 67 -5.40 -1.60 2.89
N ALA A 68 -4.31 -2.37 2.79
CA ALA A 68 -4.12 -3.33 1.70
C ALA A 68 -5.19 -4.43 1.72
N LEU A 69 -5.56 -4.91 2.91
CA LEU A 69 -6.64 -5.88 3.08
C LEU A 69 -8.00 -5.29 2.67
N GLY A 70 -8.27 -4.03 3.04
CA GLY A 70 -9.49 -3.32 2.64
C GLY A 70 -9.63 -3.21 1.12
N GLN A 71 -8.55 -2.86 0.42
CA GLN A 71 -8.53 -2.80 -1.05
C GLN A 71 -8.81 -4.17 -1.68
N LEU A 72 -8.21 -5.24 -1.16
CA LEU A 72 -8.49 -6.60 -1.64
C LEU A 72 -9.95 -7.02 -1.44
N ILE A 73 -10.59 -6.56 -0.35
CA ILE A 73 -12.01 -6.83 -0.11
C ILE A 73 -12.87 -6.04 -1.11
N GLU A 74 -12.58 -4.76 -1.35
CA GLU A 74 -13.31 -3.95 -2.35
C GLU A 74 -13.17 -4.49 -3.78
N GLU A 75 -12.02 -5.06 -4.13
CA GLU A 75 -11.80 -5.70 -5.44
C GLU A 75 -12.69 -6.93 -5.65
N VAL A 76 -12.94 -7.71 -4.59
CA VAL A 76 -13.75 -8.94 -4.65
C VAL A 76 -15.25 -8.66 -4.41
N ASP A 77 -15.61 -7.51 -3.83
CA ASP A 77 -17.02 -7.13 -3.60
C ASP A 77 -17.80 -6.89 -4.92
N ASN A 78 -17.08 -6.66 -6.03
CA ASN A 78 -17.66 -6.59 -7.37
C ASN A 78 -17.62 -7.91 -8.15
N ASP A 79 -17.06 -8.98 -7.58
CA ASP A 79 -17.14 -10.30 -8.22
C ASP A 79 -18.53 -10.89 -7.98
N ASP A 80 -19.18 -11.28 -9.08
CA ASP A 80 -20.45 -12.02 -9.03
C ASP A 80 -20.27 -13.28 -8.17
N TRP A 81 -20.91 -13.28 -7.00
CA TRP A 81 -20.87 -14.43 -6.09
C TRP A 81 -21.67 -15.59 -6.70
N LEU A 82 -20.98 -16.48 -7.42
CA LEU A 82 -21.60 -17.66 -8.03
C LEU A 82 -21.83 -18.75 -6.97
N GLU A 83 -23.07 -18.87 -6.46
CA GLU A 83 -23.41 -19.97 -5.54
C GLU A 83 -23.57 -21.33 -6.23
N GLY A 84 -23.05 -22.38 -5.57
CA GLY A 84 -23.41 -23.78 -5.83
C GLY A 84 -23.13 -24.27 -7.26
N GLU A 85 -24.20 -24.70 -7.94
CA GLU A 85 -24.14 -25.30 -9.29
C GLU A 85 -23.55 -24.33 -10.34
N ALA A 86 -23.78 -23.02 -10.19
CA ALA A 86 -23.27 -22.01 -11.12
C ALA A 86 -21.75 -21.84 -11.01
N GLY A 87 -21.21 -21.88 -9.78
CA GLY A 87 -19.76 -21.86 -9.54
C GLY A 87 -19.07 -23.12 -10.07
N GLN A 88 -19.70 -24.30 -9.89
CA GLN A 88 -19.16 -25.56 -10.41
C GLN A 88 -19.15 -25.60 -11.94
N ALA A 89 -20.20 -25.11 -12.60
CA ALA A 89 -20.28 -25.03 -14.06
C ALA A 89 -19.26 -24.04 -14.65
N PHE A 90 -19.09 -22.87 -14.05
CA PHE A 90 -18.09 -21.87 -14.47
C PHE A 90 -16.66 -22.41 -14.35
N TYR A 91 -16.35 -23.09 -13.25
CA TYR A 91 -15.04 -23.71 -13.06
C TYR A 91 -14.77 -24.83 -14.07
N GLN A 92 -15.78 -25.67 -14.35
CA GLN A 92 -15.66 -26.71 -15.37
C GLN A 92 -15.49 -26.15 -16.79
N ALA A 93 -16.19 -25.07 -17.14
CA ALA A 93 -16.04 -24.39 -18.43
C ALA A 93 -14.64 -23.78 -18.58
N THR A 94 -14.12 -23.13 -17.53
CA THR A 94 -12.78 -22.54 -17.51
C THR A 94 -11.69 -23.59 -17.67
N LEU A 95 -11.83 -24.75 -17.02
CA LEU A 95 -10.88 -25.87 -17.15
C LEU A 95 -10.97 -26.59 -18.51
N ALA A 96 -12.12 -26.54 -19.18
CA ALA A 96 -12.32 -27.12 -20.50
C ALA A 96 -11.71 -26.27 -21.63
N GLY A 97 -11.34 -25.01 -21.37
CA GLY A 97 -10.68 -24.14 -22.33
C GLY A 97 -11.61 -23.40 -23.30
N ASP A 98 -12.92 -23.36 -23.01
CA ASP A 98 -13.87 -22.53 -23.76
C ASP A 98 -13.95 -21.14 -23.10
N GLY A 99 -12.95 -20.31 -23.39
CA GLY A 99 -12.95 -18.86 -23.13
C GLY A 99 -13.39 -18.07 -24.35
#